data_AF-A0A9Q3Q1C9-F1
#
_entry.id   AF-A0A9Q3Q1C9-F1
#
_cell.length_a   1.000
_cell.length_b   1.000
_cell.length_c   1.000
_cell.angle_alpha   90.00
_cell.angle_beta   90.00
_cell.angle_gamma   90.00
#
_symmetry.space_group_name_H-M   'P 1'
#
loop_
_entity.id
_entity.type
_entity.pdbx_description
1 polymer ?
#
loop_
_entity_poly.entity_id
_entity_poly.type
_entity_poly.pdbx_seq_one_letter_code
_entity_poly.pdbx_strand_id
1 'polypeptide(L)'
;MSSNNLTSCLLLTSDNYLTWVTMMESELDIIGALDLILGTDQQSREIQENLNRKAYNLIIQCLNKENISFVSSILSEDNKRNGQALWNMLKERYMSNEISSQALAFTKFSQVKFTTT
;
A
#
# COMPACT_ATOMS: atom_id res chain seq x y z
N MET A 1 1.54 -30.07 12.21
CA MET A 1 2.03 -30.12 10.83
C MET A 1 2.00 -28.71 10.29
N SER A 2 3.11 -28.28 9.68
CA SER A 2 3.52 -26.89 9.51
C SER A 2 2.67 -26.09 8.51
N SER A 3 2.07 -25.00 8.96
CA SER A 3 1.45 -23.99 8.09
C SER A 3 2.41 -22.81 7.92
N ASN A 4 3.51 -23.02 7.20
CA ASN A 4 4.39 -21.94 6.76
C ASN A 4 4.34 -21.85 5.24
N ASN A 5 3.18 -21.49 4.68
CA ASN A 5 3.20 -20.74 3.43
C ASN A 5 3.49 -19.30 3.83
N LEU A 6 4.77 -18.99 4.02
CA LEU A 6 5.24 -17.61 3.94
C LEU A 6 4.92 -17.19 2.51
N THR A 7 3.80 -16.51 2.31
CA THR A 7 3.59 -15.64 1.15
C THR A 7 4.91 -14.88 1.00
N SER A 8 5.62 -15.06 -0.11
CA SER A 8 6.92 -14.41 -0.36
C SER A 8 6.67 -12.95 -0.67
N CYS A 9 6.08 -12.26 0.30
CA CYS A 9 5.57 -10.93 0.12
C CYS A 9 6.73 -9.95 0.20
N LEU A 10 6.86 -9.11 -0.82
CA LEU A 10 7.76 -7.98 -0.77
C LEU A 10 7.28 -7.05 0.37
N LEU A 11 8.18 -6.72 1.30
CA LEU A 11 7.84 -5.76 2.35
C LEU A 11 7.82 -4.35 1.79
N LEU A 12 6.76 -3.59 2.06
CA LEU A 12 6.67 -2.19 1.66
C LEU A 12 7.74 -1.35 2.38
N THR A 13 8.54 -0.62 1.62
CA THR A 13 9.52 0.37 2.07
C THR A 13 9.29 1.71 1.35
N SER A 14 10.02 2.75 1.75
CA SER A 14 9.98 4.07 1.10
C SER A 14 10.27 4.03 -0.39
N ASP A 15 11.06 3.05 -0.84
CA ASP A 15 11.74 3.08 -2.14
C ASP A 15 11.17 2.07 -3.15
N ASN A 16 10.24 1.20 -2.71
CA ASN A 16 9.75 0.10 -3.54
C ASN A 16 8.24 0.14 -3.78
N TYR A 17 7.57 1.26 -3.48
CA TYR A 17 6.10 1.36 -3.53
C TYR A 17 5.49 0.86 -4.84
N LEU A 18 6.00 1.28 -6.01
CA LEU A 18 5.47 0.84 -7.30
C LEU A 18 5.61 -0.68 -7.54
N THR A 19 6.75 -1.24 -7.15
CA THR A 19 6.98 -2.70 -7.24
C THR A 19 6.07 -3.45 -6.27
N TRP A 20 5.94 -2.93 -5.05
CA TRP A 20 5.07 -3.48 -4.02
C TRP A 20 3.60 -3.47 -4.45
N VAL A 21 3.12 -2.37 -5.02
CA VAL A 21 1.75 -2.25 -5.56
C VAL A 21 1.49 -3.34 -6.59
N THR A 22 2.39 -3.48 -7.58
CA THR A 22 2.23 -4.48 -8.65
C THR A 22 2.13 -5.90 -8.09
N MET A 23 3.01 -6.26 -7.13
CA MET A 23 2.98 -7.58 -6.50
C MET A 23 1.75 -7.76 -5.63
N MET A 24 1.36 -6.75 -4.86
CA MET A 24 0.21 -6.81 -3.96
C MET A 24 -1.11 -6.90 -4.73
N GLU A 25 -1.25 -6.20 -5.85
CA GLU A 25 -2.43 -6.33 -6.73
C GLU A 25 -2.57 -7.78 -7.23
N SER A 26 -1.47 -8.43 -7.61
CA SER A 26 -1.48 -9.84 -7.99
C SER A 26 -1.91 -10.76 -6.84
N GLU A 27 -1.41 -10.53 -5.62
CA GLU A 27 -1.79 -11.34 -4.45
C GLU A 27 -3.25 -11.11 -4.03
N LEU A 28 -3.75 -9.88 -4.17
CA LEU A 28 -5.15 -9.52 -3.95
C LEU A 28 -6.07 -10.18 -4.98
N ASP A 29 -5.65 -10.28 -6.24
CA ASP A 29 -6.39 -10.98 -7.28
C ASP A 29 -6.52 -12.47 -7.00
N ILE A 30 -5.43 -13.12 -6.55
CA ILE A 30 -5.41 -14.54 -6.16
C ILE A 30 -6.45 -14.85 -5.08
N ILE A 31 -6.70 -13.93 -4.15
CA ILE A 31 -7.71 -14.09 -3.09
C ILE A 31 -9.09 -13.53 -3.45
N GLY A 32 -9.26 -13.02 -4.67
CA GLY A 32 -10.51 -12.43 -5.18
C GLY A 32 -10.88 -11.09 -4.55
N ALA A 33 -9.92 -10.35 -3.99
CA ALA A 33 -10.15 -9.08 -3.31
C ALA A 33 -9.75 -7.84 -4.14
N LEU A 34 -9.16 -8.01 -5.32
CA LEU A 34 -8.65 -6.89 -6.13
C LEU A 34 -9.75 -5.88 -6.50
N ASP A 35 -10.87 -6.34 -7.07
CA ASP A 35 -11.99 -5.47 -7.42
C ASP A 35 -12.57 -4.71 -6.21
N LEU A 36 -12.55 -5.34 -5.03
CA LEU A 36 -12.97 -4.69 -3.79
C LEU A 36 -12.02 -3.56 -3.41
N ILE A 37 -10.71 -3.81 -3.51
CA ILE A 37 -9.69 -2.80 -3.20
C ILE A 37 -9.76 -1.63 -4.18
N LEU A 38 -10.03 -1.90 -5.46
CA LEU A 38 -10.19 -0.88 -6.50
C LEU A 38 -11.56 -0.18 -6.45
N GLY A 39 -12.50 -0.67 -5.64
CA GLY A 39 -13.85 -0.10 -5.50
C GLY A 39 -14.78 -0.39 -6.69
N THR A 40 -14.45 -1.40 -7.49
CA THR A 40 -15.25 -1.87 -8.64
C THR A 40 -16.13 -3.08 -8.31
N ASP A 41 -15.97 -3.66 -7.12
CA ASP A 41 -16.71 -4.82 -6.66
C ASP A 41 -18.23 -4.57 -6.54
N GLN A 42 -19.02 -5.57 -6.96
CA GLN A 42 -20.48 -5.55 -6.94
C GLN A 42 -21.07 -6.70 -6.10
N GLN A 43 -20.24 -7.36 -5.28
CA GLN A 43 -20.67 -8.49 -4.46
C GLN A 43 -21.56 -8.04 -3.29
N SER A 44 -22.18 -9.01 -2.62
CA SER A 44 -22.96 -8.72 -1.42
C SER A 44 -22.08 -8.17 -0.30
N ARG A 45 -22.68 -7.38 0.61
CA ARG A 45 -21.97 -6.81 1.77
C ARG A 45 -21.23 -7.86 2.60
N GLU A 46 -21.83 -9.03 2.79
CA GLU A 46 -21.21 -10.14 3.55
C GLU A 46 -19.92 -10.64 2.89
N ILE A 47 -19.92 -10.78 1.56
CA ILE A 47 -18.73 -11.16 0.79
C ILE A 47 -17.68 -10.04 0.88
N GLN A 48 -18.10 -8.78 0.74
CA GLN A 48 -17.22 -7.63 0.83
C GLN A 48 -16.53 -7.53 2.21
N GLU A 49 -17.24 -7.76 3.31
CA GLU A 49 -16.67 -7.77 4.65
C GLU A 49 -15.62 -8.89 4.82
N ASN A 50 -15.89 -10.08 4.25
CA ASN A 50 -14.95 -11.19 4.28
C ASN A 50 -13.66 -10.88 3.49
N LEU A 51 -13.82 -10.36 2.28
CA LEU A 51 -12.72 -9.98 1.40
C LEU A 51 -11.91 -8.82 1.98
N ASN A 52 -12.57 -7.81 2.56
CA ASN A 52 -11.89 -6.72 3.28
C ASN A 52 -10.97 -7.25 4.38
N ARG A 53 -11.47 -8.19 5.20
CA ARG A 53 -10.66 -8.77 6.27
C ARG A 53 -9.48 -9.58 5.74
N LYS A 54 -9.67 -10.34 4.65
CA LYS A 54 -8.59 -11.09 4.01
C LYS A 54 -7.52 -10.16 3.44
N ALA A 55 -7.94 -9.15 2.68
CA ALA A 55 -7.05 -8.14 2.11
C ALA A 55 -6.28 -7.37 3.19
N TYR A 56 -6.97 -6.96 4.26
CA TYR A 56 -6.33 -6.30 5.41
C TYR A 56 -5.22 -7.17 5.99
N ASN A 57 -5.49 -8.44 6.28
CA ASN A 57 -4.51 -9.34 6.87
C ASN A 57 -3.30 -9.55 5.95
N LEU A 58 -3.55 -9.74 4.65
CA LEU A 58 -2.50 -9.88 3.65
C LEU A 58 -1.62 -8.63 3.58
N ILE A 59 -2.22 -7.45 3.43
CA ILE A 59 -1.48 -6.18 3.34
C ILE A 59 -0.62 -5.98 4.58
N ILE A 60 -1.16 -6.18 5.79
CA ILE A 60 -0.41 -6.02 7.05
C ILE A 60 0.80 -6.95 7.12
N GLN A 61 0.69 -8.20 6.66
CA GLN A 61 1.82 -9.15 6.63
C GLN A 61 2.96 -8.69 5.71
N CYS A 62 2.64 -7.79 4.78
CA CYS A 62 3.55 -7.27 3.76
C CYS A 62 4.05 -5.85 4.05
N LEU A 63 3.86 -5.37 5.29
CA LEU A 63 4.39 -4.08 5.73
C LEU A 63 5.67 -4.25 6.55
N ASN A 64 6.65 -3.38 6.30
CA ASN A 64 7.77 -3.23 7.21
C ASN A 64 7.34 -2.55 8.53
N LYS A 65 8.24 -2.54 9.51
CA LYS A 65 7.98 -1.94 10.84
C LYS A 65 7.53 -0.47 10.76
N GLU A 66 8.15 0.32 9.89
CA GLU A 66 7.82 1.75 9.74
C GLU A 66 6.39 1.95 9.25
N ASN A 67 5.97 1.20 8.23
CA ASN A 67 4.61 1.24 7.70
C ASN A 67 3.60 0.72 8.72
N ILE A 68 3.93 -0.31 9.52
CA ILE A 68 3.07 -0.77 10.62
C ILE A 68 2.86 0.33 11.66
N SER A 69 3.93 1.04 12.07
CA SER A 69 3.83 2.13 13.03
C SER A 69 2.98 3.29 12.49
N PHE A 70 3.16 3.67 11.23
CA PHE A 70 2.33 4.68 10.56
C PHE A 70 0.85 4.28 10.55
N VAL A 71 0.55 3.07 10.06
CA VAL A 71 -0.81 2.54 10.00
C VAL A 71 -1.46 2.56 11.37
N SER A 72 -0.76 2.09 12.39
CA SER A 72 -1.26 2.02 13.77
C SER A 72 -1.54 3.37 14.39
N SER A 73 -0.89 4.44 13.91
CA SER A 73 -1.10 5.81 14.41
C SER A 73 -2.30 6.52 13.79
N ILE A 74 -2.81 6.04 12.65
CA ILE A 74 -3.86 6.70 11.87
C ILE A 74 -5.16 5.88 11.88
N LEU A 75 -5.06 4.54 11.83
CA LEU A 75 -6.24 3.70 11.75
C LEU A 75 -7.03 3.76 13.06
N SER A 76 -8.26 4.26 12.99
CA SER A 76 -9.25 4.11 14.06
C SER A 76 -9.59 2.64 14.28
N GLU A 77 -10.05 2.29 15.48
CA GLU A 77 -10.53 0.93 15.81
C GLU A 77 -11.59 0.44 14.80
N ASP A 78 -12.45 1.35 14.32
CA ASP A 78 -13.52 1.06 13.36
C ASP A 78 -13.02 0.64 11.97
N ASN A 79 -11.79 1.05 11.60
CA ASN A 79 -11.18 0.70 10.32
C ASN A 79 -10.27 -0.54 10.42
N LYS A 80 -10.04 -1.08 11.62
CA LYS A 80 -9.30 -2.33 11.77
C LYS A 80 -10.06 -3.43 11.02
N ARG A 81 -9.36 -4.13 10.13
CA ARG A 81 -9.89 -5.18 9.21
C ARG A 81 -10.52 -4.65 7.92
N ASN A 82 -10.45 -3.35 7.63
CA ASN A 82 -10.85 -2.80 6.34
C ASN A 82 -9.63 -2.71 5.41
N GLY A 83 -9.51 -3.67 4.48
CA GLY A 83 -8.41 -3.74 3.53
C GLY A 83 -8.41 -2.59 2.54
N GLN A 84 -9.59 -2.15 2.11
CA GLN A 84 -9.73 -1.03 1.16
C GLN A 84 -9.28 0.30 1.79
N ALA A 85 -9.68 0.57 3.03
CA ALA A 85 -9.24 1.75 3.77
C ALA A 85 -7.71 1.76 3.97
N LEU A 86 -7.13 0.60 4.33
CA LEU A 86 -5.69 0.45 4.47
C LEU A 86 -4.94 0.69 3.15
N TRP A 87 -5.44 0.14 2.05
CA TRP A 87 -4.87 0.35 0.71
C TRP A 87 -4.85 1.82 0.31
N ASN A 88 -6.00 2.51 0.45
CA ASN A 88 -6.12 3.92 0.08
C ASN A 88 -5.19 4.80 0.92
N MET A 89 -5.08 4.54 2.22
CA MET A 89 -4.18 5.28 3.10
C MET A 89 -2.71 5.11 2.72
N LEU A 90 -2.28 3.88 2.37
CA LEU A 90 -0.93 3.65 1.86
C LEU A 90 -0.73 4.40 0.54
N LYS A 91 -1.67 4.31 -0.39
CA LYS A 91 -1.60 5.04 -1.66
C LYS A 91 -1.44 6.55 -1.47
N GLU A 92 -2.23 7.15 -0.58
CA GLU A 92 -2.13 8.58 -0.27
C GLU A 92 -0.75 8.95 0.31
N ARG A 93 -0.21 8.15 1.24
CA ARG A 93 1.11 8.36 1.83
C ARG A 93 2.20 8.43 0.75
N TYR A 94 2.23 7.45 -0.15
CA TYR A 94 3.31 7.32 -1.13
C TYR A 94 3.15 8.25 -2.33
N MET A 95 1.92 8.50 -2.79
CA MET A 95 1.67 9.51 -3.82
C MET A 95 2.07 10.92 -3.35
N SER A 96 1.79 11.27 -2.09
CA SER A 96 2.21 12.54 -1.49
C SER A 96 3.73 12.67 -1.41
N ASN A 97 4.41 11.57 -1.06
CA ASN A 97 5.88 11.52 -0.99
C ASN A 97 6.54 11.65 -2.37
N GLU A 98 6.00 10.99 -3.39
CA GLU A 98 6.50 11.10 -4.77
C GLU A 98 6.40 12.53 -5.29
N ILE A 99 5.24 13.18 -5.13
CA ILE A 99 5.02 14.58 -5.52
C ILE A 99 6.01 15.49 -4.79
N SER A 100 6.18 15.30 -3.48
CA SER A 100 7.12 16.09 -2.67
C SER A 100 8.57 15.90 -3.12
N SER A 101 8.94 14.67 -3.50
CA SER A 101 10.29 14.32 -3.95
C SER A 101 10.60 14.91 -5.32
N GLN A 102 9.64 14.86 -6.24
CA GLN A 102 9.74 15.50 -7.57
C GLN A 102 9.89 17.02 -7.45
N ALA A 103 9.10 17.67 -6.58
CA ALA A 103 9.21 19.11 -6.35
C ALA A 103 10.59 19.51 -5.77
N LEU A 104 11.12 18.72 -4.84
CA LEU A 104 12.45 18.93 -4.27
C LEU A 104 13.55 18.75 -5.31
N ALA A 105 13.46 17.70 -6.15
CA ALA A 105 14.40 17.44 -7.24
C ALA A 105 14.39 18.59 -8.26
N PHE A 106 13.21 19.06 -8.66
CA PHE A 106 13.06 20.21 -9.55
C PHE A 106 13.69 21.49 -8.99
N THR A 107 13.47 21.76 -7.70
CA THR A 107 14.04 22.92 -7.01
C THR A 107 15.57 22.85 -7.01
N LYS A 108 16.15 21.69 -6.68
CA LYS A 108 17.60 21.47 -6.71
C LYS A 108 18.18 21.66 -8.10
N PHE A 109 17.53 21.10 -9.12
CA PHE A 109 17.95 21.24 -10.51
C PHE A 109 17.93 22.72 -10.95
N SER A 110 16.88 23.45 -10.60
CA SER A 110 16.74 24.87 -10.95
C SER A 110 17.79 25.78 -10.30
N GLN A 111 18.43 25.33 -9.22
CA GLN A 111 19.50 26.05 -8.53
C GLN A 111 20.90 25.78 -9.13
N VAL A 112 21.04 24.79 -10.02
CA VAL A 112 22.29 24.52 -10.71
C VAL A 112 22.58 25.64 -11.70
N LYS A 113 23.60 26.45 -11.42
CA LYS A 113 24.11 27.46 -12.36
C LYS A 113 25.20 26.85 -13.23
N PHE A 114 24.99 26.85 -14.54
CA PHE A 114 26.03 26.48 -15.49
C PHE A 114 27.03 27.62 -15.61
N THR A 115 28.25 27.42 -15.14
CA THR A 115 29.39 28.28 -15.48
C THR A 115 30.04 27.71 -16.73
N THR A 116 29.89 28.42 -17.85
CA THR A 116 30.71 28.22 -19.05
C THR A 116 32.10 28.80 -18.80
N THR A 117 33.11 27.94 -18.80
CA THR A 117 34.53 28.30 -18.88
C THR A 117 34.89 28.70 -20.30
#